data_AF-A0AAE0A560-F1
#
_entry.id   AF-A0AAE0A560-F1
#
_cell.length_a   1.000
_cell.length_b   1.000
_cell.length_c   1.000
_cell.angle_alpha   90.00
_cell.angle_beta   90.00
_cell.angle_gamma   90.00
#
_symmetry.space_group_name_H-M   'P 1'
#
loop_
_entity.id
_entity.type
_entity.pdbx_description
1 polymer ?
#
loop_
_entity_poly.entity_id
_entity_poly.type
_entity_poly.pdbx_seq_one_letter_code
_entity_poly.pdbx_strand_id
1 'polypeptide(L)' 'MIRWKWEHTHDFGHWYYSKEAFQIAYSGAINPIPDFSCWPASDGAPLKPPLRRALIGRPKKNRRREPDEGPVAGVHE' A
#
# COMPACT_ATOMS: atom_id res chain seq x y z
N MET A 1 -36.85 -26.49 35.00
CA MET A 1 -37.40 -25.36 34.21
C MET A 1 -36.26 -24.42 33.92
N ILE A 2 -35.70 -24.44 32.70
CA ILE A 2 -34.53 -23.61 32.36
C ILE A 2 -35.07 -22.23 31.96
N ARG A 3 -34.73 -21.22 32.77
CA ARG A 3 -35.03 -19.81 32.49
C ARG A 3 -33.93 -19.28 31.58
N TRP A 4 -34.22 -19.11 30.30
CA TRP A 4 -33.31 -18.45 29.37
C TRP A 4 -33.19 -16.99 29.78
N LYS A 5 -31.98 -16.58 30.18
CA LYS A 5 -31.64 -15.19 30.38
C LYS A 5 -31.33 -14.62 28.99
N TRP A 6 -32.14 -13.67 28.53
CA TRP A 6 -31.85 -12.91 27.31
C TRP A 6 -30.72 -11.93 27.62
N GLU A 7 -29.49 -12.43 27.64
CA GLU A 7 -28.32 -11.57 27.61
C GLU A 7 -28.19 -11.01 26.20
N HIS A 8 -28.23 -9.67 26.10
CA HIS A 8 -28.08 -8.99 24.83
C HIS A 8 -26.60 -8.99 24.51
N THR A 9 -26.23 -9.35 23.28
CA THR A 9 -24.83 -9.45 22.83
C THR A 9 -24.02 -8.17 23.05
N HIS A 10 -24.70 -7.02 23.15
CA HIS A 10 -24.09 -5.71 23.40
C HIS A 10 -23.57 -5.51 24.84
N ASP A 11 -23.97 -6.34 25.82
CA ASP A 11 -23.54 -6.21 27.22
C ASP A 11 -22.07 -6.64 27.44
N PHE A 12 -21.53 -7.46 26.54
CA PHE A 12 -20.15 -7.96 26.61
C PHE A 12 -19.17 -7.23 25.68
N GLY A 13 -19.70 -6.32 24.84
CA GLY A 13 -18.89 -5.55 23.90
C GLY A 13 -18.14 -4.42 24.61
N HIS A 14 -16.88 -4.23 24.28
CA HIS A 14 -16.15 -3.03 24.72
C HIS A 14 -16.81 -1.79 24.09
N TRP A 15 -16.89 -0.68 24.83
CA TRP A 15 -17.45 0.60 24.39
C TRP A 15 -16.97 1.06 22.99
N TYR A 16 -15.72 0.77 22.64
CA TYR A 16 -15.13 1.12 21.33
C TYR A 16 -15.84 0.49 20.12
N TYR A 17 -16.62 -0.57 20.32
CA TYR A 17 -17.42 -1.18 19.26
C TYR A 17 -18.85 -0.62 19.21
N SER A 18 -19.17 0.40 20.01
CA SER A 18 -20.46 1.08 19.97
C SER A 18 -20.58 2.02 18.76
N LYS A 19 -21.82 2.31 18.38
CA LYS A 19 -22.15 3.32 17.37
C LYS A 19 -21.63 4.71 17.76
N GLU A 20 -21.67 5.04 19.04
CA GLU A 20 -21.21 6.32 19.58
C GLU A 20 -19.70 6.49 19.38
N ALA A 21 -18.91 5.45 19.67
CA ALA A 21 -17.48 5.45 19.40
C ALA A 21 -17.16 5.59 17.90
N PHE A 22 -17.93 4.94 17.02
CA PHE A 22 -17.79 5.10 15.58
C PHE A 22 -18.06 6.55 15.13
N GLN A 23 -19.14 7.16 15.64
CA GLN A 23 -19.48 8.55 15.32
C GLN A 23 -18.41 9.53 15.79
N ILE A 24 -17.83 9.31 16.98
CA ILE A 24 -16.71 10.14 17.48
C ILE A 24 -15.49 9.99 16.56
N ALA A 25 -15.11 8.75 16.23
CA ALA A 25 -13.94 8.46 15.41
C ALA A 25 -14.03 9.08 13.99
N TYR A 26 -15.22 9.05 13.40
CA TYR A 26 -15.50 9.58 12.05
C TYR A 26 -16.28 10.90 12.08
N SER A 27 -16.25 11.64 13.19
CA SER A 27 -16.93 12.95 13.31
C SER A 27 -16.28 14.02 12.44
N GLY A 28 -14.98 13.88 12.16
CA GLY A 28 -14.24 14.76 11.28
C GLY A 28 -14.51 14.47 9.79
N ALA A 29 -14.30 15.49 8.96
CA ALA A 29 -14.30 15.31 7.51
C ALA A 29 -13.02 14.57 7.07
N ILE A 30 -13.17 13.40 6.44
CA ILE A 30 -12.09 12.78 5.68
C ILE A 30 -12.08 13.45 4.31
N ASN A 31 -11.18 14.40 4.12
CA ASN A 31 -11.02 15.06 2.82
C ASN A 31 -10.54 14.02 1.79
N PRO A 32 -11.09 14.04 0.56
CA PRO A 32 -10.55 13.21 -0.50
C PRO A 32 -9.10 13.61 -0.78
N ILE A 33 -8.26 12.62 -1.09
CA ILE A 33 -6.92 12.89 -1.60
C ILE A 33 -7.09 13.55 -2.98
N PRO A 34 -6.51 14.74 -3.21
CA PRO A 34 -6.65 15.42 -4.48
C PRO A 34 -5.92 14.63 -5.58
N ASP A 35 -6.38 14.81 -6.82
CA ASP A 35 -5.77 14.19 -8.00
C ASP A 35 -4.28 14.57 -8.11
N PHE A 36 -3.48 13.73 -8.80
CA PHE A 36 -2.05 13.97 -8.97
C PHE A 36 -1.77 15.31 -9.68
N SER A 37 -2.73 15.80 -10.48
CA SER A 37 -2.68 17.10 -11.13
C SER A 37 -2.67 18.29 -10.15
N CYS A 38 -3.17 18.11 -8.94
CA CYS A 38 -3.20 19.12 -7.88
C CYS A 38 -1.97 19.09 -6.97
N TRP A 39 -1.04 18.14 -7.16
CA TRP A 39 0.14 18.06 -6.32
C TRP A 39 1.09 19.23 -6.63
N PRO A 40 1.70 19.84 -5.59
CA PRO A 40 2.69 20.89 -5.84
C PRO A 40 3.85 20.32 -6.65
N ALA A 41 4.37 21.12 -7.58
CA ALA A 41 5.60 20.77 -8.28
C ALA A 41 6.72 20.63 -7.24
N SER A 42 7.40 19.49 -7.23
CA SER A 42 8.55 19.29 -6.36
C SER A 42 9.76 20.03 -6.93
N ASP A 43 10.32 20.98 -6.20
CA ASP A 43 11.61 21.64 -6.54
C ASP A 43 12.83 20.71 -6.36
N GLY A 44 12.60 19.46 -5.96
CA GLY A 44 13.63 18.46 -5.74
C GLY A 44 14.27 17.96 -7.03
N ALA A 45 15.56 17.63 -6.96
CA ALA A 45 16.21 16.84 -8.01
C ALA A 45 15.42 15.55 -8.28
N PRO A 46 15.35 15.09 -9.54
CA PRO A 46 14.65 13.86 -9.88
C PRO A 46 15.18 12.72 -9.01
N LEU A 47 14.25 11.97 -8.40
CA LEU A 47 14.59 10.85 -7.55
C LEU A 47 15.37 9.83 -8.40
N LYS A 48 16.66 9.67 -8.10
CA LYS A 48 17.46 8.65 -8.76
C LYS A 48 16.92 7.28 -8.36
N PRO A 49 16.80 6.32 -9.28
CA PRO A 49 16.42 4.97 -8.91
C PRO A 49 17.41 4.43 -7.88
N PRO A 50 16.97 3.52 -6.99
CA PRO A 50 17.89 2.85 -6.09
C PRO A 50 18.99 2.19 -6.91
N LEU A 51 20.23 2.33 -6.44
CA LEU A 51 21.37 1.68 -7.08
C LEU A 51 21.10 0.17 -7.13
N ARG A 52 21.06 -0.39 -8.34
CA ARG A 52 20.99 -1.84 -8.52
C ARG A 52 22.26 -2.46 -7.96
N ARG A 53 22.17 -3.07 -6.78
CA ARG A 53 23.25 -3.88 -6.20
C ARG A 53 23.06 -5.32 -6.64
N ALA A 54 24.10 -5.94 -7.19
CA ALA A 54 24.14 -7.38 -7.30
C ALA A 54 24.14 -7.96 -5.88
N LEU A 55 23.10 -8.73 -5.54
CA LEU A 55 23.08 -9.44 -4.27
C LEU A 55 24.23 -10.45 -4.27
N ILE A 56 25.04 -10.44 -3.21
CA ILE A 56 26.06 -11.46 -2.99
C ILE A 56 25.37 -12.83 -3.00
N GLY A 57 25.84 -13.72 -3.88
CA GLY A 57 25.30 -15.06 -4.03
C GLY A 57 24.13 -15.22 -5.00
N ARG A 58 23.60 -14.15 -5.64
CA ARG A 58 22.56 -14.31 -6.69
C ARG A 58 23.22 -14.62 -8.03
N PRO A 59 23.10 -15.86 -8.58
CA PRO A 59 23.65 -16.16 -9.89
C PRO A 59 22.91 -15.35 -10.96
N LYS A 60 23.65 -14.84 -11.95
CA LYS A 60 23.05 -14.21 -13.12
C LYS A 60 22.23 -15.25 -13.87
N LYS A 61 20.95 -14.98 -14.15
CA LYS A 61 20.15 -15.84 -15.02
C LYS A 61 20.77 -15.82 -16.42
N ASN A 62 21.25 -16.97 -16.89
CA ASN A 62 21.72 -17.11 -18.26
C ASN A 62 20.51 -17.22 -19.20
N ARG A 63 19.94 -16.07 -19.56
CA ARG A 63 18.82 -16.02 -20.50
C ARG A 63 19.36 -16.19 -21.92
N ARG A 64 19.03 -17.33 -22.55
CA ARG A 64 19.19 -17.51 -23.99
C ARG A 64 18.20 -16.60 -24.71
N ARG A 65 18.68 -15.88 -25.72
CA ARG A 65 17.82 -15.10 -26.62
C ARG A 65 17.31 -16.01 -27.71
N GLU A 66 16.04 -15.83 -28.07
CA GLU A 66 15.50 -16.43 -29.28
C GLU A 66 16.03 -15.69 -30.52
N PRO A 67 16.06 -16.33 -31.70
CA PRO A 67 16.60 -15.74 -32.93
C PRO A 67 15.93 -14.42 -33.35
N ASP A 68 14.68 -14.20 -32.91
CA ASP A 68 13.87 -13.02 -33.23
C ASP A 68 14.03 -11.87 -32.22
N GLU A 69 14.79 -12.06 -31.14
CA GLU A 69 15.01 -11.00 -30.17
C GLU A 69 16.02 -9.98 -30.72
N GLY A 70 15.53 -8.80 -31.10
CA GLY A 70 16.34 -7.69 -31.61
C GLY A 70 17.52 -7.28 -30.71
N PRO A 71 18.42 -6.43 -31.22
CA PRO A 71 19.63 -6.04 -30.51
C PRO A 71 19.32 -5.37 -29.15
N VAL A 72 20.28 -5.46 -28.21
CA VAL A 72 20.13 -4.79 -26.91
C VAL A 72 20.02 -3.29 -27.14
N ALA A 73 18.91 -2.69 -26.72
CA ALA A 73 18.84 -1.24 -26.59
C ALA A 73 19.82 -0.78 -25.49
N GLY A 74 20.85 -0.04 -25.88
CA GLY A 74 21.67 0.78 -24.98
C GLY A 74 23.02 0.21 -24.59
N VAL A 75 24.02 0.43 -25.46
CA VAL A 75 25.39 0.75 -25.02
C VAL A 75 25.58 2.21 -25.42
N HIS A 76 25.27 3.13 -24.52
CA HIS A 76 25.82 4.49 -24.61
C HIS A 76 27.06 4.48 -23.73
N GLU A 77 28.18 4.77 -24.38
CA GLU A 77 29.52 4.98 -23.82
C GLU A 77 29.54 6.13 -22.80
#